data_AF-A0A2K3UYQ0-F1
#
_entry.id   AF-A0A2K3UYQ0-F1
#
_cell.length_a   1.000
_cell.length_b   1.000
_cell.length_c   1.000
_cell.angle_alpha   90.00
_cell.angle_beta   90.00
_cell.angle_gamma   90.00
#
_symmetry.space_group_name_H-M   'P 1'
#
loop_
_entity.id
_entity.type
_entity.pdbx_description
1 polymer ?
#
loop_
_entity_poly.entity_id
_entity_poly.type
_entity_poly.pdbx_seq_one_letter_code
_entity_poly.pdbx_strand_id
1 'polypeptide(L)'
;MITPTQQRAIEQAHAAGLNNPEIAAQTGLSVSTVKRYRAKSNLGGNGLVQQLARFGVQHVTDTARQLGLTVEMPASGARHDLLIQGRRVDVKAAGMVLSPAQTPSPRWQFWFKSSRREEMEEYDYALDQWRDAEVVICVCCPQVPYRPVAYLYEAYQLPKTLTFGRHGVHDYAHERWGLLGSVRA
;
A
#
# COMPACT_ATOMS: atom_id res chain seq x y z
N MET A 1 -30.96 6.62 -11.54
CA MET A 1 -29.95 6.00 -12.41
C MET A 1 -29.08 7.10 -12.98
N ILE A 2 -27.76 6.88 -13.12
CA ILE A 2 -26.88 7.85 -13.80
C ILE A 2 -26.93 7.65 -15.32
N THR A 3 -26.80 8.71 -16.08
CA THR A 3 -26.83 8.68 -17.55
C THR A 3 -25.47 8.21 -18.13
N PRO A 4 -25.42 7.71 -19.38
CA PRO A 4 -24.14 7.38 -20.04
C PRO A 4 -23.18 8.58 -20.15
N THR A 5 -23.71 9.81 -20.20
CA THR A 5 -22.90 11.03 -20.16
C THR A 5 -22.28 11.23 -18.78
N GLN A 6 -23.03 11.02 -17.71
CA GLN A 6 -22.50 11.08 -16.34
C GLN A 6 -21.48 9.97 -16.05
N GLN A 7 -21.69 8.77 -16.58
CA GLN A 7 -20.73 7.66 -16.50
C GLN A 7 -19.37 8.04 -17.09
N ARG A 8 -19.36 8.54 -18.35
CA ARG A 8 -18.15 9.03 -19.01
C ARG A 8 -17.48 10.17 -18.25
N ALA A 9 -18.26 11.10 -17.70
CA ALA A 9 -17.72 12.20 -16.90
C ALA A 9 -17.03 11.70 -15.62
N ILE A 10 -17.59 10.70 -14.92
CA ILE A 10 -16.94 10.06 -13.76
C ILE A 10 -15.63 9.39 -14.18
N GLU A 11 -15.62 8.64 -15.28
CA GLU A 11 -14.42 7.95 -15.79
C GLU A 11 -13.32 8.93 -16.18
N GLN A 12 -13.65 10.00 -16.89
CA GLN A 12 -12.69 11.04 -17.26
C GLN A 12 -12.11 11.75 -16.03
N ALA A 13 -12.96 12.14 -15.08
CA ALA A 13 -12.51 12.76 -13.84
C ALA A 13 -11.65 11.79 -13.00
N HIS A 14 -12.00 10.51 -12.97
CA HIS A 14 -11.19 9.48 -12.31
C HIS A 14 -9.82 9.29 -12.99
N ALA A 15 -9.78 9.24 -14.33
CA ALA A 15 -8.54 9.15 -15.09
C ALA A 15 -7.63 10.38 -14.89
N ALA A 16 -8.21 11.54 -14.64
CA ALA A 16 -7.49 12.76 -14.27
C ALA A 16 -7.01 12.78 -12.80
N GLY A 17 -7.22 11.71 -12.04
CA GLY A 17 -6.69 11.54 -10.68
C GLY A 17 -7.60 12.09 -9.56
N LEU A 18 -8.80 12.58 -9.89
CA LEU A 18 -9.69 13.19 -8.89
C LEU A 18 -10.22 12.14 -7.89
N ASN A 19 -10.42 12.57 -6.65
CA ASN A 19 -11.03 11.78 -5.58
C ASN A 19 -12.58 11.85 -5.62
N ASN A 20 -13.26 11.08 -4.77
CA ASN A 20 -14.73 10.99 -4.81
C ASN A 20 -15.44 12.34 -4.56
N PRO A 21 -15.06 13.15 -3.54
CA PRO A 21 -15.57 14.51 -3.38
C PRO A 21 -15.38 15.41 -4.60
N GLU A 22 -14.20 15.40 -5.22
CA GLU A 22 -13.89 16.23 -6.38
C GLU A 22 -14.70 15.82 -7.61
N ILE A 23 -14.80 14.51 -7.88
CA ILE A 23 -15.64 13.97 -8.97
C ILE A 23 -17.12 14.35 -8.73
N ALA A 24 -17.60 14.24 -7.49
CA ALA A 24 -18.96 14.59 -7.13
C ALA A 24 -19.25 16.07 -7.41
N ALA A 25 -18.35 16.96 -6.98
CA ALA A 25 -18.44 18.39 -7.24
C ALA A 25 -18.42 18.71 -8.75
N GLN A 26 -17.54 18.07 -9.53
CA GLN A 26 -17.42 18.29 -10.97
C GLN A 26 -18.63 17.77 -11.77
N THR A 27 -19.22 16.66 -11.34
CA THR A 27 -20.31 15.98 -12.08
C THR A 27 -21.72 16.39 -11.61
N GLY A 28 -21.82 17.16 -10.53
CA GLY A 28 -23.10 17.48 -9.88
C GLY A 28 -23.80 16.27 -9.25
N LEU A 29 -23.06 15.20 -8.96
CA LEU A 29 -23.58 13.97 -8.35
C LEU A 29 -23.27 13.91 -6.85
N SER A 30 -23.99 13.08 -6.11
CA SER A 30 -23.62 12.80 -4.72
C SER A 30 -22.39 11.89 -4.64
N VAL A 31 -21.58 12.08 -3.60
CA VAL A 31 -20.40 11.24 -3.32
C VAL A 31 -20.76 9.74 -3.26
N SER A 32 -21.91 9.40 -2.69
CA SER A 32 -22.40 8.01 -2.62
C SER A 32 -22.70 7.43 -4.00
N THR A 33 -23.21 8.24 -4.93
CA THR A 33 -23.47 7.83 -6.32
C THR A 33 -22.16 7.53 -7.04
N VAL A 34 -21.17 8.43 -6.91
CA VAL A 34 -19.83 8.25 -7.48
C VAL A 34 -19.16 6.98 -6.93
N LYS A 35 -19.19 6.78 -5.61
CA LYS A 35 -18.65 5.58 -4.96
C LYS A 35 -19.28 4.30 -5.51
N ARG A 36 -20.61 4.25 -5.60
CA ARG A 36 -21.34 3.06 -6.09
C ARG A 36 -21.01 2.76 -7.55
N TYR A 37 -20.95 3.79 -8.40
CA TYR A 37 -20.57 3.61 -9.80
C TYR A 37 -19.14 3.10 -9.94
N ARG A 38 -18.18 3.73 -9.25
CA ARG A 38 -16.78 3.31 -9.29
C ARG A 38 -16.58 1.87 -8.83
N ALA A 39 -17.25 1.46 -7.75
CA ALA A 39 -17.21 0.07 -7.30
C ALA A 39 -17.75 -0.89 -8.37
N LYS A 40 -18.89 -0.56 -8.99
CA LYS A 40 -19.48 -1.35 -10.08
C LYS A 40 -18.58 -1.45 -11.32
N SER A 41 -17.88 -0.36 -11.66
CA SER A 41 -16.98 -0.28 -12.83
C SER A 41 -15.52 -0.63 -12.51
N ASN A 42 -15.24 -1.15 -11.31
CA ASN A 42 -13.89 -1.48 -10.84
C ASN A 42 -12.88 -0.31 -10.92
N LEU A 43 -13.36 0.94 -10.80
CA LEU A 43 -12.54 2.15 -10.77
C LEU A 43 -12.00 2.33 -9.34
N GLY A 44 -10.89 1.63 -9.04
CA GLY A 44 -10.22 1.64 -7.73
C GLY A 44 -9.91 3.06 -7.21
N GLY A 45 -9.61 3.21 -5.91
CA GLY A 45 -9.43 4.51 -5.24
C GLY A 45 -8.32 5.41 -5.82
N ASN A 46 -8.54 6.73 -5.81
CA ASN A 46 -7.53 7.74 -6.18
C ASN A 46 -6.96 8.50 -4.98
N GLY A 47 -7.33 8.15 -3.76
CA GLY A 47 -6.74 8.79 -2.58
C GLY A 47 -5.24 8.50 -2.52
N LEU A 48 -4.49 9.44 -1.92
CA LEU A 48 -3.03 9.36 -1.77
C LEU A 48 -2.58 8.00 -1.20
N VAL A 49 -3.31 7.46 -0.22
CA VAL A 49 -3.02 6.14 0.36
C VAL A 49 -3.12 5.01 -0.67
N GLN A 50 -4.14 5.01 -1.54
CA GLN A 50 -4.26 3.99 -2.59
C GLN A 50 -3.21 4.17 -3.69
N GLN A 51 -2.87 5.42 -4.02
CA GLN A 51 -1.80 5.71 -4.97
C GLN A 51 -0.44 5.21 -4.45
N LEU A 52 -0.13 5.50 -3.19
CA LEU A 52 1.08 5.00 -2.52
C LEU A 52 1.10 3.48 -2.46
N ALA A 53 0.00 2.82 -2.10
CA ALA A 53 -0.07 1.36 -2.08
C ALA A 53 0.26 0.75 -3.44
N ARG A 54 -0.36 1.24 -4.53
CA ARG A 54 -0.04 0.79 -5.90
C ARG A 54 1.41 1.05 -6.27
N PHE A 55 1.91 2.24 -5.95
CA PHE A 55 3.30 2.61 -6.19
C PHE A 55 4.27 1.67 -5.46
N GLY A 56 4.01 1.35 -4.19
CA GLY A 56 4.83 0.43 -3.41
C GLY A 56 4.87 -0.97 -4.02
N VAL A 57 3.71 -1.52 -4.40
CA VAL A 57 3.63 -2.84 -5.05
C VAL A 57 4.40 -2.84 -6.37
N GLN A 58 4.24 -1.81 -7.19
CA GLN A 58 4.97 -1.68 -8.45
C GLN A 58 6.48 -1.58 -8.21
N HIS A 59 6.91 -0.72 -7.30
CA HIS A 59 8.31 -0.54 -6.94
C HIS A 59 8.94 -1.85 -6.45
N VAL A 60 8.29 -2.58 -5.55
CA VAL A 60 8.76 -3.87 -5.05
C VAL A 60 8.86 -4.89 -6.19
N THR A 61 7.86 -4.93 -7.08
CA THR A 61 7.84 -5.83 -8.24
C THR A 61 9.04 -5.57 -9.15
N ASP A 62 9.28 -4.30 -9.49
CA ASP A 62 10.37 -3.91 -10.38
C ASP A 62 11.73 -4.18 -9.76
N THR A 63 11.93 -3.80 -8.49
CA THR A 63 13.19 -4.04 -7.78
C THR A 63 13.48 -5.53 -7.63
N ALA A 64 12.49 -6.35 -7.23
CA ALA A 64 12.66 -7.80 -7.11
C ALA A 64 13.02 -8.45 -8.45
N ARG A 65 12.37 -8.04 -9.55
CA ARG A 65 12.69 -8.52 -10.90
C ARG A 65 14.11 -8.12 -11.34
N GLN A 66 14.52 -6.89 -11.05
CA GLN A 66 15.89 -6.42 -11.34
C GLN A 66 16.94 -7.26 -10.59
N LEU A 67 16.64 -7.71 -9.37
CA LEU A 67 17.47 -8.59 -8.57
C LEU A 67 17.40 -10.07 -9.00
N GLY A 68 16.68 -10.38 -10.07
CA GLY A 68 16.52 -11.73 -10.60
C GLY A 68 15.55 -12.61 -9.81
N LEU A 69 14.69 -12.03 -8.98
CA LEU A 69 13.66 -12.75 -8.26
C LEU A 69 12.42 -12.96 -9.14
N THR A 70 11.83 -14.15 -9.06
CA THR A 70 10.53 -14.44 -9.70
C THR A 70 9.43 -13.73 -8.92
N VAL A 71 8.59 -12.94 -9.60
CA VAL A 71 7.46 -12.21 -9.02
C VAL A 71 6.18 -12.57 -9.75
N GLU A 72 5.21 -13.08 -9.00
CA GLU A 72 3.88 -13.48 -9.47
C GLU A 72 2.80 -12.61 -8.81
N MET A 73 1.79 -12.25 -9.59
CA MET A 73 0.59 -11.57 -9.06
C MET A 73 -0.37 -12.63 -8.54
N PRO A 74 -0.83 -12.53 -7.28
CA PRO A 74 -1.71 -13.53 -6.71
C PRO A 74 -3.11 -13.46 -7.34
N ALA A 75 -3.89 -14.53 -7.17
CA ALA A 75 -5.27 -14.59 -7.63
C ALA A 75 -6.13 -13.52 -6.93
N SER A 76 -7.21 -13.09 -7.60
CA SER A 76 -8.17 -12.15 -7.01
C SER A 76 -8.72 -12.69 -5.69
N GLY A 77 -8.71 -11.86 -4.64
CA GLY A 77 -9.15 -12.24 -3.30
C GLY A 77 -8.04 -12.80 -2.39
N ALA A 78 -6.80 -12.92 -2.88
CA ALA A 78 -5.67 -13.22 -2.02
C ALA A 78 -5.47 -12.17 -0.91
N ARG A 79 -4.93 -12.61 0.22
CA ARG A 79 -4.68 -11.77 1.40
C ARG A 79 -3.27 -11.17 1.46
N HIS A 80 -2.49 -11.35 0.40
CA HIS A 80 -1.16 -10.78 0.20
C HIS A 80 -1.11 -10.10 -1.16
N ASP A 81 -0.14 -9.22 -1.36
CA ASP A 81 -0.04 -8.41 -2.58
C ASP A 81 0.76 -9.11 -3.68
N LEU A 82 1.78 -9.89 -3.30
CA LEU A 82 2.73 -10.51 -4.23
C LEU A 82 3.12 -11.92 -3.78
N LEU A 83 3.50 -12.75 -4.74
CA LEU A 83 4.29 -13.96 -4.52
C LEU A 83 5.70 -13.73 -5.07
N ILE A 84 6.72 -13.74 -4.20
CA ILE A 84 8.12 -13.55 -4.61
C ILE A 84 8.91 -14.79 -4.21
N GLN A 85 9.49 -15.49 -5.19
CA GLN A 85 10.11 -16.81 -4.99
C GLN A 85 9.20 -17.78 -4.22
N GLY A 86 7.90 -17.76 -4.52
CA GLY A 86 6.89 -18.58 -3.83
C GLY A 86 6.50 -18.11 -2.42
N ARG A 87 7.15 -17.08 -1.86
CA ARG A 87 6.79 -16.52 -0.54
C ARG A 87 5.68 -15.49 -0.67
N ARG A 88 4.74 -15.51 0.28
CA ARG A 88 3.63 -14.54 0.36
C ARG A 88 4.12 -13.21 0.91
N VAL A 89 3.94 -12.14 0.15
CA VAL A 89 4.46 -10.81 0.47
C VAL A 89 3.33 -9.79 0.58
N ASP A 90 3.28 -9.07 1.69
CA ASP A 90 2.42 -7.91 1.90
C ASP A 90 3.26 -6.63 1.80
N VAL A 91 2.83 -5.68 0.97
CA VAL A 91 3.54 -4.44 0.69
C VAL A 91 2.81 -3.28 1.32
N LYS A 92 3.47 -2.59 2.24
CA LYS A 92 2.98 -1.33 2.79
C LYS A 92 3.80 -0.18 2.24
N ALA A 93 3.14 0.88 1.80
CA ALA A 93 3.81 2.09 1.35
C ALA A 93 3.35 3.30 2.16
N ALA A 94 4.30 4.14 2.55
CA ALA A 94 4.01 5.39 3.25
C ALA A 94 4.71 6.55 2.54
N GLY A 95 3.99 7.66 2.40
CA GLY A 95 4.57 8.95 2.05
C GLY A 95 5.25 9.58 3.26
N MET A 96 6.16 10.51 3.02
CA MET A 96 6.83 11.27 4.07
C MET A 96 5.83 12.15 4.84
N VAL A 97 5.81 12.00 6.16
CA VAL A 97 5.05 12.88 7.06
C VAL A 97 5.97 14.00 7.52
N LEU A 98 5.63 15.23 7.14
CA LEU A 98 6.29 16.42 7.67
C LEU A 98 5.73 16.71 9.07
N SER A 99 6.58 16.69 10.10
CA SER A 99 6.17 17.15 11.43
C SER A 99 6.13 18.68 11.43
N PRO A 100 5.02 19.32 11.85
CA PRO A 100 4.95 20.77 11.99
C PRO A 100 5.90 21.32 13.07
N ALA A 101 6.36 20.48 14.00
CA ALA A 101 7.16 20.87 15.14
C ALA A 101 8.67 20.63 14.89
N GLN A 102 9.32 21.64 14.29
CA GLN A 102 10.74 22.02 14.37
C GLN A 102 11.88 20.99 14.26
N THR A 103 11.63 19.70 14.06
CA THR A 103 12.70 18.73 13.76
C THR A 103 12.51 18.21 12.34
N PRO A 104 13.36 18.60 11.37
CA PRO A 104 13.23 18.24 9.96
C PRO A 104 13.67 16.80 9.67
N SER A 105 13.44 15.86 10.60
CA SER A 105 13.67 14.45 10.30
C SER A 105 12.48 13.95 9.47
N PRO A 106 12.67 13.56 8.20
CA PRO A 106 11.61 12.90 7.44
C PRO A 106 11.19 11.65 8.20
N ARG A 107 9.89 11.48 8.44
CA ARG A 107 9.35 10.31 9.12
C ARG A 107 8.37 9.56 8.24
N TRP A 108 8.54 8.24 8.20
CA TRP A 108 7.55 7.31 7.67
C TRP A 108 7.04 6.47 8.81
N GLN A 109 5.74 6.28 8.88
CA GLN A 109 5.11 5.52 9.95
C GLN A 109 4.16 4.47 9.36
N PHE A 110 4.28 3.25 9.87
CA PHE A 110 3.45 2.13 9.49
C PHE A 110 2.77 1.59 10.75
N TRP A 111 1.47 1.35 10.66
CA TRP A 111 0.68 0.79 11.75
C TRP A 111 0.16 -0.58 11.35
N PHE A 112 0.47 -1.55 12.19
CA PHE A 112 0.04 -2.93 12.04
C PHE A 112 -0.95 -3.22 13.15
N LYS A 113 -2.22 -3.35 12.77
CA LYS A 113 -3.27 -3.71 13.73
C LYS A 113 -3.00 -5.10 14.25
N SER A 114 -2.99 -5.25 15.57
CA SER A 114 -2.88 -6.56 16.24
C SER A 114 -4.21 -7.30 16.37
N SER A 115 -5.33 -6.64 16.12
CA SER A 115 -6.65 -7.28 16.07
C SER A 115 -7.57 -6.62 15.04
N ARG A 116 -8.49 -7.42 14.47
CA ARG A 116 -9.56 -6.93 13.58
C ARG A 116 -10.85 -7.01 14.37
N ARG A 117 -11.46 -5.88 14.68
CA ARG A 117 -12.89 -5.89 15.00
C ARG A 117 -13.63 -6.07 13.68
N GLU A 118 -14.11 -7.28 13.42
CA GLU A 118 -15.16 -7.45 12.43
C GLU A 118 -16.42 -6.83 13.02
N GLU A 119 -17.00 -5.87 12.30
CA GLU A 119 -18.09 -4.98 12.76
C GLU A 119 -19.39 -5.72 13.15
N MET A 120 -19.42 -7.05 13.10
CA MET A 120 -20.61 -7.88 13.36
C MET A 120 -20.40 -9.04 14.34
N GLU A 121 -19.19 -9.31 14.84
CA GLU A 121 -18.96 -10.43 15.77
C GLU A 121 -18.21 -10.01 17.03
N GLU A 122 -18.68 -10.50 18.18
CA GLU A 122 -18.18 -10.23 19.54
C GLU A 122 -16.79 -10.86 19.81
N TYR A 123 -16.15 -11.44 18.80
CA TYR A 123 -14.88 -12.14 18.91
C TYR A 123 -13.71 -11.28 18.42
N ASP A 124 -12.85 -10.88 19.34
CA ASP A 124 -11.58 -10.20 19.03
C ASP A 124 -10.56 -11.26 18.59
N TYR A 125 -10.51 -11.54 17.29
CA TYR A 125 -9.46 -12.40 16.74
C TYR A 125 -8.17 -11.61 16.60
N ALA A 126 -7.08 -12.15 17.13
CA ALA A 126 -5.74 -11.64 16.86
C ALA A 126 -5.53 -11.60 15.34
N LEU A 127 -5.18 -10.42 14.82
CA LEU A 127 -4.88 -10.21 13.41
C LEU A 127 -3.49 -10.79 13.19
N ASP A 128 -3.46 -12.11 12.98
CA ASP A 128 -2.26 -12.86 12.67
C ASP A 128 -1.82 -12.50 11.24
N GLN A 129 -1.27 -11.30 11.03
CA GLN A 129 -0.78 -10.84 9.73
C GLN A 129 0.22 -11.85 9.11
N TRP A 130 0.94 -12.59 9.96
CA TRP A 130 1.83 -13.68 9.56
C TRP A 130 1.12 -14.88 8.92
N ARG A 131 -0.20 -15.04 9.13
CA ARG A 131 -1.00 -16.05 8.40
C ARG A 131 -1.27 -15.63 6.97
N ASP A 132 -1.38 -14.33 6.71
CA ASP A 132 -1.75 -13.80 5.40
C ASP A 132 -0.51 -13.58 4.51
N ALA A 133 0.61 -13.18 5.11
CA ALA A 133 1.90 -13.01 4.45
C ALA A 133 3.05 -13.56 5.30
N GLU A 134 4.11 -14.03 4.65
CA GLU A 134 5.34 -14.47 5.32
C GLU A 134 6.34 -13.31 5.46
N VAL A 135 6.34 -12.40 4.50
CA VAL A 135 7.22 -11.22 4.49
C VAL A 135 6.37 -9.97 4.34
N VAL A 136 6.70 -8.95 5.14
CA VAL A 136 6.13 -7.61 4.99
C VAL A 136 7.22 -6.67 4.49
N ILE A 137 6.95 -5.95 3.42
CA ILE A 137 7.86 -4.97 2.82
C ILE A 137 7.29 -3.57 3.04
N CYS A 138 8.01 -2.76 3.81
CA CYS A 138 7.67 -1.36 4.06
C CYS A 138 8.45 -0.46 3.08
N VAL A 139 7.73 0.18 2.16
CA VAL A 139 8.27 1.11 1.16
C VAL A 139 8.12 2.54 1.65
N CYS A 140 9.24 3.14 2.02
CA CYS A 140 9.34 4.56 2.38
C CYS A 140 9.42 5.38 1.09
N CYS A 141 8.37 6.14 0.78
CA CYS A 141 8.29 6.98 -0.41
C CYS A 141 8.67 8.42 -0.02
N PRO A 142 9.91 8.89 -0.30
CA PRO A 142 10.28 10.27 -0.07
C PRO A 142 9.64 11.20 -1.12
N GLN A 143 9.73 12.52 -0.89
CA GLN A 143 9.41 13.48 -1.95
C GLN A 143 10.50 13.45 -3.05
N VAL A 144 10.12 13.73 -4.29
CA VAL A 144 11.05 13.88 -5.42
C VAL A 144 12.12 14.93 -5.04
N PRO A 145 13.43 14.68 -5.29
CA PRO A 145 14.02 13.71 -6.22
C PRO A 145 14.51 12.39 -5.59
N TYR A 146 14.21 12.12 -4.33
CA TYR A 146 14.77 10.97 -3.64
C TYR A 146 14.16 9.64 -4.12
N ARG A 147 14.95 8.57 -4.07
CA ARG A 147 14.50 7.22 -4.44
C ARG A 147 13.73 6.56 -3.27
N PRO A 148 12.66 5.79 -3.55
CA PRO A 148 12.04 4.95 -2.53
C PRO A 148 13.03 3.95 -1.96
N VAL A 149 12.77 3.56 -0.71
CA VAL A 149 13.59 2.58 0.02
C VAL A 149 12.68 1.52 0.61
N ALA A 150 13.08 0.26 0.51
CA ALA A 150 12.35 -0.89 1.04
C ALA A 150 13.00 -1.43 2.33
N TYR A 151 12.17 -1.74 3.32
CA TYR A 151 12.56 -2.46 4.52
C TYR A 151 11.78 -3.78 4.60
N LEU A 152 12.50 -4.90 4.67
CA LEU A 152 11.92 -6.24 4.58
C LEU A 152 11.98 -6.95 5.94
N TYR A 153 10.83 -7.44 6.40
CA TYR A 153 10.67 -8.12 7.67
C TYR A 153 10.00 -9.48 7.49
N GLU A 154 10.42 -10.46 8.28
CA GLU A 154 9.57 -11.64 8.50
C GLU A 154 8.30 -11.18 9.23
N ALA A 155 7.13 -11.56 8.73
CA ALA A 155 5.84 -11.07 9.22
C ALA A 155 5.62 -11.40 10.71
N TYR A 156 6.16 -12.53 11.19
CA TYR A 156 6.06 -12.93 12.60
C TYR A 156 6.92 -12.07 13.55
N GLN A 157 7.86 -11.28 13.03
CA GLN A 157 8.74 -10.40 13.82
C GLN A 157 8.29 -8.94 13.79
N LEU A 158 7.20 -8.65 13.09
CA LEU A 158 6.78 -7.28 12.83
C LEU A 158 6.25 -6.62 14.11
N PRO A 159 6.80 -5.46 14.53
CA PRO A 159 6.24 -4.74 15.66
C PRO A 159 4.90 -4.09 15.27
N LYS A 160 4.08 -3.75 16.27
CA LYS A 160 2.77 -3.07 16.05
C LYS A 160 2.90 -1.74 15.29
N THR A 161 4.03 -1.05 15.46
CA THR A 161 4.30 0.22 14.80
C THR A 161 5.76 0.23 14.35
N LEU A 162 5.99 0.62 13.09
CA LEU A 162 7.32 0.94 12.57
C LEU A 162 7.40 2.43 12.30
N THR A 163 8.50 3.05 12.73
CA THR A 163 8.78 4.47 12.47
C THR A 163 10.20 4.59 11.93
N PHE A 164 10.31 5.07 10.69
CA PHE A 164 11.58 5.33 10.02
C PHE A 164 11.88 6.84 10.08
N GLY A 165 13.16 7.23 10.16
CA GLY A 165 13.58 8.63 10.27
C GLY A 165 14.49 8.96 11.47
N ARG A 166 14.74 7.99 12.34
CA ARG A 166 15.75 8.07 13.41
C ARG A 166 16.79 6.98 13.14
N HIS A 167 18.04 7.37 12.88
CA HIS A 167 19.11 6.48 12.42
C HIS A 167 19.19 5.15 13.20
N GLY A 168 19.41 4.04 12.48
CA GLY A 168 19.99 2.80 13.01
C GLY A 168 19.04 1.66 13.36
N VAL A 169 17.83 1.92 13.87
CA VAL A 169 17.04 0.84 14.51
C VAL A 169 16.53 -0.20 13.51
N HIS A 170 16.33 0.19 12.25
CA HIS A 170 15.79 -0.68 11.20
C HIS A 170 16.77 -0.95 10.06
N ASP A 171 18.04 -0.55 10.21
CA ASP A 171 19.03 -0.70 9.14
C ASP A 171 19.30 -2.17 8.80
N TYR A 172 19.08 -3.09 9.76
CA TYR A 172 19.16 -4.53 9.51
C TYR A 172 18.13 -5.05 8.50
N ALA A 173 17.01 -4.33 8.31
CA ALA A 173 15.94 -4.67 7.38
C ALA A 173 16.05 -3.91 6.04
N HIS A 174 16.92 -2.92 5.96
CA HIS A 174 17.10 -2.05 4.80
C HIS A 174 17.57 -2.84 3.59
N GLU A 175 16.76 -2.83 2.52
CA GLU A 175 17.05 -3.51 1.24
C GLU A 175 17.48 -4.98 1.43
N ARG A 176 16.97 -5.66 2.46
CA ARG A 176 17.31 -7.04 2.82
C ARG A 176 16.63 -8.06 1.89
N TRP A 177 16.81 -7.91 0.58
CA TRP A 177 16.20 -8.76 -0.45
C TRP A 177 16.58 -10.23 -0.35
N GLY A 178 17.74 -10.55 0.24
CA GLY A 178 18.15 -11.91 0.56
C GLY A 178 17.16 -12.68 1.45
N LEU A 179 16.24 -11.97 2.13
CA LEU A 179 15.14 -12.58 2.88
C LEU A 179 14.18 -13.38 1.98
N LEU A 180 14.03 -12.98 0.72
CA LEU A 180 13.12 -13.63 -0.23
C LEU A 180 13.78 -14.77 -1.01
N GLY A 181 15.10 -14.94 -0.90
CA GLY A 181 15.86 -15.95 -1.61
C GLY A 181 17.19 -15.40 -2.12
N SER A 182 17.92 -16.22 -2.88
CA SER A 182 19.19 -15.79 -3.50
C SER A 182 18.94 -14.70 -4.54
N VAL A 183 19.56 -13.54 -4.34
CA VAL A 183 19.58 -12.44 -5.30
C VAL A 183 20.77 -12.57 -6.24
N ARG A 184 20.62 -12.12 -7.49
CA ARG A 184 21.77 -11.98 -8.38
C ARG A 184 22.62 -10.80 -7.91
N ALA A 185 23.92 -11.04 -7.73
CA ALA A 185 24.90 -10.00 -7.43
C ALA A 185 25.14 -9.10 -8.65
#